data_AF-A0A3M0DDM5-F1
#
_entry.id   AF-A0A3M0DDM5-F1
#
_cell.length_a   1.000
_cell.length_b   1.000
_cell.length_c   1.000
_cell.angle_alpha   90.00
_cell.angle_beta   90.00
_cell.angle_gamma   90.00
#
_symmetry.space_group_name_H-M   'P 1'
#
loop_
_entity.id
_entity.type
_entity.pdbx_description
1 polymer ?
#
loop_
_entity_poly.entity_id
_entity_poly.type
_entity_poly.pdbx_seq_one_letter_code
_entity_poly.pdbx_strand_id
1 'polypeptide(L)'
;MASEVIAVVALLFWTALSVGVGIHAMDRGRSGFLWGLLTFFTGLIGLLIYVVVAGSAADTVDDDDPERFRRCPACSTNHEGAPNYCAECGEPLDEDDDVVVARVLRSGSRGYCSNCKSRIGLDADDCANCGAVF
;
A
#
# COMPACT_ATOMS: atom_id res chain seq x y z
N MET A 1 -27.32 40.69 9.34
CA MET A 1 -26.50 40.27 10.50
C MET A 1 -26.62 38.77 10.76
N ALA A 2 -27.72 38.23 11.31
CA ALA A 2 -27.78 36.79 11.64
C ALA A 2 -27.63 35.84 10.42
N SER A 3 -28.25 36.16 9.30
CA SER A 3 -28.15 35.37 8.05
C SER A 3 -26.74 35.34 7.44
N GLU A 4 -26.03 36.47 7.51
CA GLU A 4 -24.66 36.60 7.01
C GLU A 4 -23.70 35.78 7.87
N VAL A 5 -23.87 35.84 9.20
CA VAL A 5 -23.10 35.02 10.14
C VAL A 5 -23.30 33.53 9.86
N ILE A 6 -24.54 33.09 9.63
CA ILE A 6 -24.85 31.69 9.31
C ILE A 6 -24.18 31.27 8.00
N ALA A 7 -24.25 32.10 6.96
CA ALA A 7 -23.65 31.79 5.66
C ALA A 7 -22.11 31.68 5.76
N VAL A 8 -21.46 32.58 6.51
CA VAL A 8 -20.02 32.54 6.73
C VAL A 8 -19.61 31.29 7.49
N VAL A 9 -20.32 30.94 8.57
CA VAL A 9 -20.03 29.72 9.35
C VAL A 9 -20.21 28.46 8.50
N ALA A 10 -21.28 28.39 7.72
CA ALA A 10 -21.53 27.26 6.83
C ALA A 10 -20.44 27.12 5.75
N LEU A 11 -19.97 28.24 5.18
CA LEU A 11 -18.90 28.24 4.20
C LEU A 11 -17.56 27.83 4.81
N LEU A 12 -17.21 28.32 6.00
CA LEU A 12 -16.01 27.89 6.71
C LEU A 12 -16.04 26.40 7.02
N PHE A 13 -17.16 25.90 7.53
CA PHE A 13 -17.34 24.47 7.78
C PHE A 13 -17.19 23.65 6.50
N TRP A 14 -17.81 24.10 5.40
CA TRP A 14 -17.72 23.42 4.09
C TRP A 14 -16.30 23.40 3.52
N THR A 15 -15.57 24.52 3.64
CA THR A 15 -14.16 24.58 3.24
C THR A 15 -13.30 23.63 4.06
N ALA A 16 -13.51 23.56 5.39
CA ALA A 16 -12.78 22.65 6.26
C ALA A 16 -13.03 21.18 5.90
N LEU A 17 -14.28 20.80 5.61
CA LEU A 17 -14.61 19.45 5.13
C LEU A 17 -13.93 19.12 3.81
N SER A 18 -13.94 20.07 2.87
CA SER A 18 -13.31 19.89 1.55
C SER A 18 -11.79 19.71 1.68
N VAL A 19 -11.15 20.46 2.57
CA VAL A 19 -9.73 20.29 2.91
C VAL A 19 -9.47 18.93 3.54
N GLY A 20 -10.32 18.50 4.47
CA GLY A 20 -10.23 17.17 5.10
C GLY A 20 -10.31 16.03 4.08
N VAL A 21 -11.20 16.12 3.10
CA VAL A 21 -11.25 15.17 1.97
C VAL A 21 -9.97 15.19 1.17
N GLY A 22 -9.41 16.38 0.91
CA GLY A 22 -8.13 16.52 0.22
C GLY A 22 -6.98 15.83 0.95
N ILE A 23 -6.89 16.00 2.28
CA ILE A 23 -5.87 15.33 3.11
C ILE A 23 -6.07 13.82 3.07
N HIS A 24 -7.31 13.34 3.31
CA HIS A 24 -7.63 11.91 3.27
C HIS A 24 -7.27 11.27 1.92
N ALA A 25 -7.40 12.03 0.83
CA ALA A 25 -7.07 11.54 -0.50
C ALA A 25 -5.55 11.46 -0.73
N MET A 26 -4.77 12.40 -0.18
CA MET A 26 -3.29 12.35 -0.24
C MET A 26 -2.74 11.15 0.52
N ASP A 27 -3.29 10.87 1.71
CA ASP A 27 -2.89 9.72 2.53
C ASP A 27 -3.13 8.38 1.80
N ARG A 28 -4.05 8.37 0.82
CA ARG A 28 -4.34 7.21 -0.03
C ARG A 28 -3.68 7.26 -1.42
N GLY A 29 -2.63 8.06 -1.57
CA GLY A 29 -1.86 8.15 -2.83
C GLY A 29 -2.63 8.77 -4.01
N ARG A 30 -3.75 9.46 -3.76
CA ARG A 30 -4.55 10.15 -4.78
C ARG A 30 -4.28 11.65 -4.76
N SER A 31 -4.68 12.32 -5.83
CA SER A 31 -4.54 13.77 -5.96
C SER A 31 -5.45 14.54 -5.00
N GLY A 32 -4.92 14.87 -3.81
CA GLY A 32 -5.68 15.58 -2.77
C GLY A 32 -6.28 16.90 -3.22
N PHE A 33 -5.53 17.68 -4.01
CA PHE A 33 -6.03 18.96 -4.55
C PHE A 33 -7.26 18.77 -5.44
N LEU A 34 -7.25 17.76 -6.32
CA LEU A 34 -8.39 17.48 -7.21
C LEU A 34 -9.61 17.03 -6.42
N TRP A 35 -9.45 16.13 -5.46
CA TRP A 35 -10.56 15.61 -4.64
C TRP A 35 -11.15 16.67 -3.70
N GLY A 36 -10.30 17.51 -3.11
CA GLY A 36 -10.76 18.63 -2.28
C GLY A 36 -11.51 19.68 -3.11
N LEU A 37 -10.98 20.04 -4.29
CA LEU A 37 -11.61 21.02 -5.18
C LEU A 37 -12.94 20.51 -5.75
N LEU A 38 -12.98 19.25 -6.17
CA LEU A 38 -14.20 18.61 -6.66
C LEU A 38 -15.28 18.62 -5.58
N THR A 39 -14.94 18.25 -4.34
CA THR A 39 -15.87 18.31 -3.19
C THR A 39 -16.33 19.73 -2.91
N PHE A 40 -15.42 20.70 -2.95
CA PHE A 40 -15.75 22.10 -2.69
C PHE A 40 -16.80 22.64 -3.66
N PHE A 41 -16.62 22.43 -4.97
CA PHE A 41 -17.51 22.98 -6.00
C PHE A 41 -18.78 22.17 -6.24
N THR A 42 -18.71 20.84 -6.17
CA THR A 42 -19.88 19.97 -6.40
C THR A 42 -20.69 19.74 -5.14
N GLY A 43 -20.19 20.18 -3.99
CA GLY A 43 -20.90 20.09 -2.73
C GLY A 43 -20.94 18.65 -2.21
N LEU A 44 -22.10 18.30 -1.67
CA LEU A 44 -22.37 16.99 -1.07
C LEU A 44 -22.22 15.84 -2.10
N ILE A 45 -22.45 16.11 -3.39
CA ILE A 45 -22.29 15.13 -4.46
C ILE A 45 -20.82 14.68 -4.57
N GLY A 46 -19.87 15.61 -4.56
CA GLY A 46 -18.45 15.29 -4.61
C GLY A 46 -17.96 14.51 -3.40
N LEU A 47 -18.48 14.86 -2.21
CA LEU A 47 -18.22 14.12 -0.99
C LEU A 47 -18.74 12.68 -1.09
N LEU A 48 -19.96 12.47 -1.59
CA LEU A 48 -20.52 11.13 -1.79
C LEU A 48 -19.72 10.31 -2.78
N ILE A 49 -19.35 10.90 -3.93
CA ILE A 49 -18.50 10.24 -4.93
C ILE A 49 -17.16 9.83 -4.28
N TYR A 50 -16.54 10.73 -3.53
CA TYR A 50 -15.29 10.44 -2.85
C TYR A 50 -15.44 9.27 -1.88
N VAL A 51 -16.47 9.28 -1.01
CA VAL A 51 -16.72 8.20 -0.04
C VAL A 51 -16.94 6.86 -0.75
N VAL A 52 -17.72 6.82 -1.83
CA VAL A 52 -17.94 5.59 -2.61
C VAL A 52 -16.65 5.08 -3.22
N VAL A 53 -15.85 5.94 -3.87
CA VAL A 53 -14.57 5.56 -4.50
C VAL A 53 -13.47 5.23 -3.49
N ALA A 54 -13.51 5.86 -2.31
CA ALA A 54 -12.63 5.58 -1.19
C ALA A 54 -13.02 4.26 -0.50
N GLY A 55 -14.31 3.95 -0.41
CA GLY A 55 -14.82 2.71 0.16
C GLY A 55 -14.65 1.51 -0.78
N SER A 56 -14.90 1.67 -2.08
CA SER A 56 -14.72 0.60 -3.07
C SER A 56 -13.26 0.22 -3.31
N ALA A 57 -12.32 1.07 -2.89
CA ALA A 57 -10.90 0.76 -2.87
C ALA A 57 -10.42 0.14 -1.56
N ALA A 58 -11.27 0.06 -0.53
CA ALA A 58 -10.97 -0.70 0.67
C ALA A 58 -11.19 -2.21 0.48
N ASP A 59 -11.82 -2.63 -0.63
CA ASP A 59 -11.95 -4.04 -1.03
C ASP A 59 -10.71 -4.57 -1.77
N THR A 60 -9.71 -3.73 -2.02
CA THR A 60 -8.35 -4.23 -2.23
C THR A 60 -7.68 -4.21 -0.87
N VAL A 61 -7.56 -5.38 -0.26
CA VAL A 61 -6.58 -5.65 0.78
C VAL A 61 -5.22 -5.20 0.23
N ASP A 62 -4.81 -3.97 0.53
CA ASP A 62 -3.42 -3.55 0.41
C ASP A 62 -2.69 -4.22 1.57
N ASP A 63 -2.40 -5.52 1.40
CA ASP A 63 -1.26 -6.18 2.02
C ASP A 63 0.00 -5.57 1.36
N ASP A 64 0.31 -4.33 1.76
CA ASP A 64 1.64 -3.74 1.57
C ASP A 64 2.62 -4.26 2.65
N ASP A 65 2.25 -5.28 3.43
CA ASP A 65 3.24 -6.18 4.02
C ASP A 65 3.61 -7.21 2.96
N PRO A 66 4.85 -7.19 2.42
CA PRO A 66 5.25 -8.17 1.44
C PRO A 66 5.07 -9.55 2.05
N GLU A 67 4.25 -10.40 1.43
CA GLU A 67 3.91 -11.74 1.92
C GLU A 67 5.18 -12.43 2.45
N ARG A 68 5.25 -12.59 3.78
CA ARG A 68 6.39 -13.17 4.49
C ARG A 68 6.15 -14.64 4.67
N PHE A 69 7.13 -15.44 4.30
CA PHE A 69 7.12 -16.87 4.52
C PHE A 69 8.50 -17.31 5.00
N ARG A 70 8.54 -18.36 5.82
CA ARG A 70 9.80 -18.88 6.35
C ARG A 70 10.36 -19.91 5.39
N ARG A 71 11.58 -19.70 4.90
CA ARG A 71 12.24 -20.65 3.98
C ARG A 71 13.29 -21.44 4.72
N CYS A 72 13.11 -22.75 4.79
CA CYS A 72 14.08 -23.60 5.46
C CYS A 72 15.46 -23.53 4.77
N PRO A 73 16.56 -23.22 5.48
CA PRO A 73 17.89 -23.12 4.89
C PRO A 73 18.48 -24.48 4.51
N ALA A 74 18.02 -25.58 5.13
CA ALA A 74 18.51 -26.93 4.88
C ALA A 74 17.87 -27.61 3.66
N CYS A 75 16.53 -27.51 3.52
CA CYS A 75 15.79 -28.23 2.47
C CYS A 75 15.05 -27.30 1.50
N SER A 76 15.11 -25.98 1.68
CA SER A 76 14.46 -24.96 0.84
C SER A 76 12.93 -25.01 0.79
N THR A 77 12.28 -25.78 1.67
CA THR A 77 10.82 -25.78 1.83
C THR A 77 10.33 -24.44 2.36
N ASN A 78 9.25 -23.94 1.76
CA ASN A 78 8.57 -22.73 2.20
C ASN A 78 7.47 -23.09 3.21
N HIS A 79 7.40 -22.33 4.30
CA HIS A 79 6.40 -22.49 5.33
C HIS A 79 5.62 -21.18 5.53
N GLU A 80 4.31 -21.30 5.66
CA GLU A 80 3.44 -20.19 6.04
C GLU A 80 3.56 -19.90 7.55
N GLY A 81 3.51 -18.62 7.94
CA GLY A 81 3.63 -18.20 9.34
C GLY A 81 5.06 -18.26 9.88
N ALA A 82 5.19 -18.44 11.20
CA ALA A 82 6.47 -18.43 11.92
C ALA A 82 6.74 -19.75 12.68
N PRO A 83 6.89 -20.89 11.98
CA PRO A 83 7.21 -22.15 12.64
C PRO A 83 8.65 -22.13 13.18
N ASN A 84 8.87 -22.70 14.35
CA ASN A 84 10.21 -22.81 14.96
C ASN A 84 11.03 -23.99 14.40
N TYR A 85 10.42 -24.86 13.60
CA TYR A 85 11.05 -26.04 13.02
C TYR A 85 10.46 -26.35 11.63
N CYS A 86 11.30 -26.83 10.72
CA CYS A 86 10.87 -27.30 9.41
C CYS A 86 10.08 -28.60 9.53
N ALA A 87 8.87 -28.65 8.94
CA ALA A 87 8.02 -29.84 8.95
C ALA A 87 8.59 -31.02 8.13
N GLU A 88 9.45 -30.73 7.15
CA GLU A 88 10.00 -31.74 6.23
C GLU A 88 11.32 -32.34 6.72
N CYS A 89 12.23 -31.51 7.23
CA CYS A 89 13.58 -31.96 7.61
C CYS A 89 13.90 -31.81 9.10
N GLY A 90 13.07 -31.12 9.88
CA GLY A 90 13.28 -30.91 11.32
C GLY A 90 14.31 -29.85 11.69
N GLU A 91 14.89 -29.13 10.72
CA GLU A 91 15.82 -28.03 10.98
C GLU A 91 15.14 -26.95 11.85
N PRO A 92 15.80 -26.44 12.91
CA PRO A 92 15.32 -25.27 13.64
C PRO A 92 15.22 -24.07 12.70
N LEU A 93 14.16 -23.29 12.85
CA LEU A 93 13.94 -22.09 12.07
C LEU A 93 13.72 -20.90 13.00
N ASP A 94 14.21 -19.73 12.60
CA ASP A 94 14.06 -18.48 13.35
C ASP A 94 13.62 -17.31 12.45
N GLU A 95 13.65 -16.09 12.99
CA GLU A 95 13.22 -14.88 12.28
C GLU A 95 14.18 -14.48 11.14
N ASP A 96 15.44 -14.94 11.17
CA ASP A 96 16.41 -14.66 10.09
C ASP A 96 16.11 -15.51 8.83
N ASP A 97 15.34 -16.59 8.98
CA ASP A 97 14.84 -17.44 7.87
C ASP A 97 13.58 -16.88 7.20
N ASP A 98 13.06 -15.74 7.66
CA ASP A 98 11.89 -15.09 7.09
C ASP A 98 12.26 -14.37 5.78
N VAL A 99 11.65 -14.84 4.69
CA VAL A 99 11.87 -14.33 3.34
C VAL A 99 10.63 -13.57 2.88
N VAL A 100 10.89 -12.48 2.15
CA VAL A 100 9.87 -11.63 1.55
C VAL A 100 9.72 -11.96 0.07
N VAL A 101 8.48 -12.11 -0.40
CA VAL A 101 8.21 -12.17 -1.85
C VAL A 101 8.38 -10.78 -2.44
N ALA A 102 9.13 -10.68 -3.53
CA ALA A 102 9.26 -9.48 -4.34
C ALA A 102 8.77 -9.74 -5.76
N ARG A 103 8.60 -8.66 -6.53
CA ARG A 103 8.28 -8.71 -7.96
C ARG A 103 9.38 -8.03 -8.77
N VAL A 104 9.62 -8.53 -9.96
CA VAL A 104 10.55 -7.89 -10.92
C VAL A 104 9.85 -6.71 -11.59
N LEU A 105 10.27 -5.49 -11.25
CA LEU A 105 9.84 -4.27 -11.92
C LEU A 105 10.62 -4.08 -13.23
N ARG A 106 9.92 -3.98 -14.36
CA ARG A 106 10.54 -3.77 -15.68
C ARG A 106 10.60 -2.30 -16.06
N SER A 107 11.79 -1.84 -16.45
CA SER A 107 11.99 -0.52 -17.08
C SER A 107 12.88 -0.68 -18.31
N GLY A 108 12.24 -0.72 -19.49
CA GLY A 108 12.89 -1.07 -20.74
C GLY A 108 13.42 -2.51 -20.71
N SER A 109 14.73 -2.67 -20.93
CA SER A 109 15.42 -3.97 -20.88
C SER A 109 16.00 -4.32 -19.49
N ARG A 110 15.74 -3.50 -18.46
CA ARG A 110 16.32 -3.68 -17.11
C ARG A 110 15.26 -4.13 -16.12
N GLY A 111 15.62 -5.08 -15.26
CA GLY A 111 14.84 -5.52 -14.11
C GLY A 111 15.28 -4.83 -12.82
N TYR A 112 14.33 -4.59 -11.91
CA TYR A 112 14.57 -4.04 -10.58
C TYR A 112 13.77 -4.82 -9.53
N CYS A 113 14.37 -5.07 -8.36
CA CYS A 113 13.66 -5.68 -7.24
C CYS A 113 12.59 -4.72 -6.71
N SER A 114 11.34 -5.17 -6.55
CA SER A 114 10.28 -4.32 -5.98
C SER A 114 10.54 -3.92 -4.53
N ASN A 115 11.29 -4.74 -3.78
CA ASN A 115 11.59 -4.51 -2.37
C ASN A 115 12.74 -3.48 -2.21
N CYS A 116 13.98 -3.82 -2.58
CA CYS A 116 15.13 -2.95 -2.34
C CYS A 116 15.54 -2.03 -3.52
N LYS A 117 14.84 -2.09 -4.66
CA LYS A 117 15.10 -1.32 -5.89
C LYS A 117 16.48 -1.53 -6.52
N SER A 118 17.24 -2.54 -6.10
CA SER A 118 18.47 -2.94 -6.76
C SER A 118 18.17 -3.44 -8.18
N ARG A 119 19.15 -3.29 -9.08
CA ARG A 119 19.04 -3.83 -10.43
C ARG A 119 19.27 -5.35 -10.38
N ILE A 120 18.40 -6.09 -11.06
CA ILE A 120 18.44 -7.56 -11.14
C ILE A 120 18.28 -8.03 -12.59
N GLY A 121 18.59 -9.30 -12.83
CA GLY A 121 18.22 -10.00 -14.06
C GLY A 121 16.69 -10.11 -14.20
N LEU A 122 16.20 -10.26 -15.43
CA LEU A 122 14.76 -10.49 -15.67
C LEU A 122 14.34 -11.93 -15.37
N ASP A 123 15.32 -12.79 -15.16
CA ASP A 123 15.31 -14.23 -14.93
C ASP A 123 15.92 -14.60 -13.57
N ALA A 124 16.13 -13.63 -12.68
CA ALA A 124 16.64 -13.89 -11.34
C ALA A 124 15.54 -14.52 -10.46
N ASP A 125 15.89 -15.61 -9.76
CA ASP A 125 15.00 -16.28 -8.79
C ASP A 125 15.02 -15.60 -7.42
N ASP A 126 16.11 -14.90 -7.09
CA ASP A 126 16.29 -14.16 -5.84
C ASP A 126 17.06 -12.84 -6.05
N CYS A 127 16.93 -11.94 -5.08
CA CYS A 127 17.61 -10.66 -5.04
C CYS A 127 18.86 -10.71 -4.17
N ALA A 128 20.04 -10.81 -4.80
CA ALA A 128 21.34 -10.83 -4.13
C ALA A 128 21.61 -9.65 -3.16
N ASN A 129 20.88 -8.54 -3.25
CA ASN A 129 21.04 -7.38 -2.36
C ASN A 129 20.17 -7.44 -1.09
N CYS A 130 19.04 -8.14 -1.11
CA CYS A 130 18.09 -8.14 0.01
C CYS A 130 17.43 -9.49 0.31
N GLY A 131 17.84 -10.57 -0.36
CA GLY A 131 17.35 -11.94 -0.11
C GLY A 131 15.91 -12.22 -0.56
N ALA A 132 15.21 -11.24 -1.12
CA ALA A 132 13.83 -11.42 -1.58
C ALA A 132 13.76 -12.42 -2.75
N VAL A 133 12.71 -13.24 -2.80
CA VAL A 133 12.48 -14.21 -3.90
C VAL A 133 11.46 -13.66 -4.90
N PHE A 134 11.50 -14.14 -6.15
CA PHE A 134 10.62 -13.70 -7.25
C PHE A 134 9.70 -14.80 -7.80
#